data_AF-A0A1E5UY24-F1
#
_entry.id   AF-A0A1E5UY24-F1
#
_cell.length_a   1.000
_cell.length_b   1.000
_cell.length_c   1.000
_cell.angle_alpha   90.00
_cell.angle_beta   90.00
_cell.angle_gamma   90.00
#
_symmetry.space_group_name_H-M   'P 1'
#
loop_
_entity.id
_entity.type
_entity.pdbx_description
1 polymer ?
#
loop_
_entity_poly.entity_id
_entity_poly.type
_entity_poly.pdbx_seq_one_letter_code
_entity_poly.pdbx_strand_id
1 'polypeptide(L)'
;MKMSMTAALLFLAALAIAHAGVGADATECGKQAGGKLCPDNVCCSKWGYCGLGKAYCGDGCQSGACCPNRRCGAQAGGATCDANQCCSQYGYCGLGPEYCASGCQSGACCEKRCGKQAGGTKCTNNYCCSKGGYCGLGSDYCGTGCQSGKCSGAAAISAEIFDDQTTLSNETIIALPSAE
;
A
#
# COMPACT_ATOMS: atom_id res chain seq x y z
N MET A 1 -69.03 -25.43 21.55
CA MET A 1 -67.65 -25.77 21.96
C MET A 1 -66.79 -24.55 21.70
N LYS A 2 -66.27 -23.95 22.78
CA LYS A 2 -65.43 -22.76 22.77
C LYS A 2 -63.98 -23.24 22.68
N MET A 3 -63.33 -23.09 21.53
CA MET A 3 -61.88 -23.19 21.42
C MET A 3 -61.37 -21.84 20.93
N SER A 4 -60.56 -21.22 21.79
CA SER A 4 -60.11 -19.84 21.74
C SER A 4 -59.22 -19.57 20.52
N MET A 5 -59.55 -18.50 19.78
CA MET A 5 -58.77 -17.91 18.68
C MET A 5 -57.37 -17.42 19.07
N THR A 6 -56.97 -17.50 20.35
CA THR A 6 -55.66 -17.02 20.82
C THR A 6 -54.52 -18.01 20.65
N ALA A 7 -54.79 -19.28 20.35
CA ALA A 7 -53.72 -20.30 20.22
C ALA A 7 -53.16 -20.46 18.79
N ALA A 8 -53.88 -20.00 17.77
CA ALA A 8 -53.43 -20.11 16.36
C ALA A 8 -52.51 -18.94 15.92
N LEU A 9 -52.48 -17.84 16.67
CA LEU A 9 -51.66 -16.66 16.35
C LEU A 9 -50.24 -16.72 16.91
N LEU A 10 -49.91 -17.71 17.75
CA LEU A 10 -48.56 -17.85 18.33
C LEU A 10 -47.66 -18.85 17.57
N PHE A 11 -48.15 -19.53 16.53
CA PHE A 11 -47.32 -20.42 15.69
C PHE A 11 -46.91 -19.81 14.33
N LEU A 12 -47.36 -18.59 14.01
CA LEU A 12 -46.90 -17.82 12.84
C LEU A 12 -45.84 -16.75 13.17
N ALA A 13 -45.19 -16.86 14.32
CA ALA A 13 -44.17 -15.90 14.78
C ALA A 13 -42.76 -16.51 14.91
N ALA A 14 -42.48 -17.66 14.27
CA ALA A 14 -41.22 -18.37 14.46
C ALA A 14 -40.69 -19.07 13.20
N LEU A 15 -40.57 -18.39 12.05
CA LEU A 15 -39.55 -18.74 11.05
C LEU A 15 -39.31 -17.63 10.01
N ALA A 16 -38.78 -16.49 10.47
CA ALA A 16 -37.91 -15.68 9.62
C ALA A 16 -36.65 -15.41 10.44
N ILE A 17 -35.86 -16.48 10.63
CA ILE A 17 -34.52 -16.38 11.17
C ILE A 17 -33.79 -15.38 10.27
N ALA A 18 -33.38 -14.27 10.89
CA ALA A 18 -32.50 -13.30 10.29
C ALA A 18 -31.38 -14.05 9.59
N HIS A 19 -31.28 -13.89 8.27
CA HIS A 19 -30.04 -14.20 7.59
C HIS A 19 -29.06 -13.15 8.11
N ALA A 20 -28.36 -13.49 9.19
CA ALA A 20 -27.10 -12.86 9.51
C ALA A 20 -26.28 -12.99 8.24
N GLY A 21 -26.11 -11.85 7.56
CA GLY A 21 -25.22 -11.75 6.44
C GLY A 21 -23.88 -12.25 6.93
N VAL A 22 -23.48 -13.43 6.45
CA VAL A 22 -22.07 -13.64 6.16
C VAL A 22 -21.83 -12.74 4.96
N GLY A 23 -21.64 -11.45 5.24
CA GLY A 23 -20.95 -10.58 4.33
C GLY A 23 -19.58 -11.20 4.18
N ALA A 24 -19.41 -12.04 3.17
CA ALA A 24 -18.16 -11.98 2.45
C ALA A 24 -18.13 -10.54 1.94
N ASP A 25 -17.57 -9.63 2.74
CA ASP A 25 -17.26 -8.27 2.32
C ASP A 25 -16.36 -8.45 1.11
N ALA A 26 -16.98 -8.43 -0.06
CA ALA A 26 -16.29 -8.53 -1.33
C ALA A 26 -15.41 -7.30 -1.35
N THR A 27 -14.14 -7.50 -0.99
CA THR A 27 -13.22 -6.38 -0.74
C THR A 27 -13.10 -5.64 -2.05
N GLU A 28 -13.57 -4.40 -2.06
CA GLU A 28 -13.53 -3.57 -3.27
C GLU A 28 -12.06 -3.22 -3.59
N CYS A 29 -11.75 -3.17 -4.88
CA CYS A 29 -10.40 -3.01 -5.38
C CYS A 29 -10.36 -2.30 -6.74
N GLY A 30 -9.14 -2.00 -7.20
CA GLY A 30 -8.90 -1.46 -8.53
C GLY A 30 -9.47 -0.06 -8.69
N LYS A 31 -9.80 0.33 -9.93
CA LYS A 31 -10.26 1.69 -10.25
C LYS A 31 -11.55 2.09 -9.52
N GLN A 32 -12.39 1.11 -9.15
CA GLN A 32 -13.63 1.32 -8.39
C GLN A 32 -13.35 1.75 -6.95
N ALA A 33 -12.21 1.36 -6.40
CA ALA A 33 -11.80 1.64 -5.02
C ALA A 33 -10.51 2.46 -4.95
N GLY A 34 -10.33 3.42 -5.87
CA GLY A 34 -9.19 4.34 -5.84
C GLY A 34 -7.82 3.69 -6.00
N GLY A 35 -7.75 2.54 -6.69
CA GLY A 35 -6.52 1.77 -6.89
C GLY A 35 -6.15 0.84 -5.74
N LYS A 36 -7.07 0.62 -4.77
CA LYS A 36 -6.85 -0.33 -3.67
C LYS A 36 -6.53 -1.72 -4.21
N LEU A 37 -5.48 -2.34 -3.66
CA LEU A 37 -5.08 -3.69 -3.99
C LEU A 37 -5.79 -4.70 -3.09
N CYS A 38 -6.00 -5.90 -3.62
CA CYS A 38 -6.53 -7.01 -2.85
C CYS A 38 -5.48 -7.55 -1.87
N PRO A 39 -5.90 -8.03 -0.68
CA PRO A 39 -5.02 -8.76 0.21
C PRO A 39 -4.54 -10.07 -0.44
N ASP A 40 -3.45 -10.64 0.08
CA ASP A 40 -2.93 -11.96 -0.31
C ASP A 40 -2.67 -12.16 -1.81
N ASN A 41 -2.48 -11.06 -2.55
CA ASN A 41 -2.30 -11.05 -4.01
C ASN A 41 -3.45 -11.72 -4.80
N VAL A 42 -4.64 -11.85 -4.22
CA VAL A 42 -5.80 -12.34 -5.00
C VAL A 42 -6.18 -11.34 -6.09
N CYS A 43 -6.90 -11.81 -7.10
CA CYS A 43 -7.16 -11.03 -8.29
C CYS A 43 -8.22 -9.96 -8.03
N CYS A 44 -7.95 -8.75 -8.51
CA CYS A 44 -8.97 -7.72 -8.61
C CYS A 44 -9.70 -7.89 -9.93
N SER A 45 -10.98 -8.30 -9.89
CA SER A 45 -11.78 -8.50 -11.09
C SER A 45 -11.97 -7.19 -11.86
N LYS A 46 -12.40 -7.28 -13.13
CA LYS A 46 -12.75 -6.10 -13.94
C LYS A 46 -13.82 -5.19 -13.29
N TRP A 47 -14.60 -5.75 -12.37
CA TRP A 47 -15.68 -5.08 -11.65
C TRP A 47 -15.24 -4.49 -10.31
N GLY A 48 -13.98 -4.68 -9.91
CA GLY A 48 -13.43 -4.09 -8.69
C GLY A 48 -13.73 -4.89 -7.43
N TYR A 49 -13.77 -6.21 -7.54
CA TYR A 49 -13.91 -7.11 -6.39
C TYR A 49 -12.76 -8.11 -6.33
N CYS A 50 -12.28 -8.37 -5.12
CA CYS A 50 -11.22 -9.34 -4.85
C CYS A 50 -11.72 -10.78 -4.88
N GLY A 51 -10.95 -11.67 -5.50
CA GLY A 51 -11.25 -13.11 -5.48
C GLY A 51 -10.32 -13.94 -6.37
N LEU A 52 -10.65 -15.21 -6.52
CA LEU A 52 -9.88 -16.20 -7.28
C LEU A 52 -10.71 -16.82 -8.42
N GLY A 53 -10.03 -17.45 -9.36
CA GLY A 53 -10.66 -18.13 -10.50
C GLY A 53 -11.00 -17.18 -11.64
N LYS A 54 -11.54 -17.75 -12.73
CA LYS A 54 -11.69 -17.04 -14.02
C LYS A 54 -12.49 -15.74 -13.93
N ALA A 55 -13.50 -15.66 -13.06
CA ALA A 55 -14.32 -14.46 -12.88
C ALA A 55 -13.54 -13.26 -12.34
N TYR A 56 -12.43 -13.51 -11.62
CA TYR A 56 -11.61 -12.49 -10.98
C TYR A 56 -10.27 -12.31 -11.67
N CYS A 57 -9.61 -13.42 -12.00
CA CYS A 57 -8.27 -13.45 -12.57
C CYS A 57 -8.23 -13.45 -14.09
N GLY A 58 -9.36 -13.71 -14.77
CA GLY A 58 -9.41 -13.76 -16.22
C GLY A 58 -9.48 -12.38 -16.87
N ASP A 59 -10.21 -12.31 -17.98
CA ASP A 59 -10.28 -11.11 -18.82
C ASP A 59 -10.69 -9.85 -18.04
N GLY A 60 -9.84 -8.84 -18.12
CA GLY A 60 -10.04 -7.55 -17.45
C GLY A 60 -9.64 -7.52 -15.98
N CYS A 61 -8.96 -8.55 -15.45
CA CYS A 61 -8.31 -8.49 -14.15
C CYS A 61 -7.39 -7.26 -14.05
N GLN A 62 -7.56 -6.49 -12.97
CA GLN A 62 -6.93 -5.18 -12.78
C GLN A 62 -5.59 -5.27 -12.05
N SER A 63 -5.47 -6.18 -11.08
CA SER A 63 -4.27 -6.36 -10.25
C SER A 63 -4.27 -7.75 -9.58
N GLY A 64 -3.17 -8.13 -8.92
CA GLY A 64 -3.01 -9.44 -8.29
C GLY A 64 -2.52 -10.51 -9.28
N ALA A 65 -2.87 -11.76 -9.04
CA ALA A 65 -2.46 -12.92 -9.86
C ALA A 65 -3.29 -13.09 -11.16
N CYS A 66 -3.35 -12.05 -12.00
CA CYS A 66 -4.11 -12.07 -13.25
C CYS A 66 -3.59 -13.13 -14.25
N CYS A 67 -4.49 -13.69 -15.05
CA CYS A 67 -4.21 -14.68 -16.09
C CYS A 67 -4.70 -14.16 -17.47
N PRO A 68 -3.80 -13.91 -18.45
CA PRO A 68 -2.34 -13.99 -18.32
C PRO A 68 -1.77 -12.87 -17.43
N ASN A 69 -0.52 -13.05 -16.99
CA ASN A 69 0.16 -12.06 -16.16
C ASN A 69 0.20 -10.68 -16.82
N ARG A 70 0.09 -9.63 -16.00
CA ARG A 70 0.11 -8.25 -16.47
C ARG A 70 1.46 -7.91 -17.11
N ARG A 71 1.43 -7.07 -18.15
CA ARG A 71 2.62 -6.56 -18.83
C ARG A 71 3.22 -5.38 -18.08
N CYS A 72 4.54 -5.24 -18.14
CA CYS A 72 5.31 -4.21 -17.46
C CYS A 72 6.61 -3.88 -18.20
N GLY A 73 7.35 -2.90 -17.67
CA GLY A 73 8.70 -2.58 -18.11
C GLY A 73 8.74 -1.92 -19.49
N ALA A 74 9.89 -1.99 -20.16
CA ALA A 74 10.12 -1.38 -21.47
C ALA A 74 9.11 -1.86 -22.52
N GLN A 75 8.66 -3.12 -22.42
CA GLN A 75 7.69 -3.73 -23.32
C GLN A 75 6.25 -3.24 -23.12
N ALA A 76 6.01 -2.46 -22.07
CA ALA A 76 4.71 -1.89 -21.73
C ALA A 76 4.80 -0.40 -21.41
N GLY A 77 5.69 0.34 -22.10
CA GLY A 77 5.81 1.79 -21.94
C GLY A 77 6.27 2.23 -20.55
N GLY A 78 7.04 1.39 -19.85
CA GLY A 78 7.52 1.67 -18.49
C GLY A 78 6.51 1.37 -17.38
N ALA A 79 5.40 0.69 -17.67
CA ALA A 79 4.42 0.31 -16.65
C ALA A 79 5.07 -0.51 -15.52
N THR A 80 4.75 -0.18 -14.28
CA THR A 80 5.21 -0.91 -13.09
C THR A 80 4.21 -1.99 -12.70
N CYS A 81 4.68 -2.99 -11.95
CA CYS A 81 3.82 -4.01 -11.38
C CYS A 81 3.21 -3.58 -10.04
N ASP A 82 1.97 -4.01 -9.81
CA ASP A 82 1.26 -3.83 -8.55
C ASP A 82 1.84 -4.74 -7.45
N ALA A 83 1.48 -4.48 -6.19
CA ALA A 83 1.83 -5.31 -5.03
C ALA A 83 3.32 -5.66 -4.91
N ASN A 84 4.21 -4.75 -5.35
CA ASN A 84 5.66 -4.93 -5.33
C ASN A 84 6.17 -6.14 -6.13
N GLN A 85 5.37 -6.69 -7.04
CA GLN A 85 5.80 -7.77 -7.91
C GLN A 85 6.97 -7.32 -8.80
N CYS A 86 7.78 -8.28 -9.19
CA CYS A 86 8.91 -8.06 -10.08
C CYS A 86 8.43 -7.97 -11.53
N CYS A 87 9.00 -7.03 -12.26
CA CYS A 87 8.88 -7.01 -13.71
C CYS A 87 10.01 -7.82 -14.32
N SER A 88 9.69 -8.98 -14.90
CA SER A 88 10.70 -9.86 -15.51
C SER A 88 11.41 -9.19 -16.69
N GLN A 89 12.51 -9.77 -17.14
CA GLN A 89 13.22 -9.30 -18.34
C GLN A 89 12.35 -9.32 -19.61
N TYR A 90 11.27 -10.10 -19.61
CA TYR A 90 10.32 -10.22 -20.72
C TYR A 90 9.12 -9.28 -20.61
N GLY A 91 9.05 -8.48 -19.55
CA GLY A 91 7.98 -7.50 -19.34
C GLY A 91 6.68 -8.14 -18.87
N TYR A 92 6.77 -9.07 -17.92
CA TYR A 92 5.63 -9.66 -17.21
C TYR A 92 5.78 -9.48 -15.70
N CYS A 93 4.69 -9.19 -15.02
CA CYS A 93 4.63 -9.10 -13.56
C CYS A 93 4.52 -10.49 -12.92
N GLY A 94 5.28 -10.71 -11.86
CA GLY A 94 5.19 -11.92 -11.05
C GLY A 94 6.17 -11.93 -9.88
N LEU A 95 6.24 -13.09 -9.23
CA LEU A 95 7.14 -13.38 -8.12
C LEU A 95 7.97 -14.63 -8.44
N GLY A 96 9.05 -14.84 -7.70
CA GLY A 96 9.98 -15.94 -7.94
C GLY A 96 11.14 -15.55 -8.85
N PRO A 97 12.15 -16.42 -8.97
CA PRO A 97 13.39 -16.10 -9.67
C PRO A 97 13.18 -15.78 -11.16
N GLU A 98 12.17 -16.35 -11.82
CA GLU A 98 11.83 -16.09 -13.21
C GLU A 98 11.46 -14.62 -13.47
N TYR A 99 10.98 -13.93 -12.43
CA TYR A 99 10.57 -12.53 -12.48
C TYR A 99 11.59 -11.62 -11.80
N CYS A 100 12.15 -12.05 -10.67
CA CYS A 100 12.91 -11.22 -9.75
C CYS A 100 14.44 -11.34 -9.88
N ALA A 101 14.95 -12.38 -10.54
CA ALA A 101 16.39 -12.60 -10.65
C ALA A 101 17.02 -11.78 -11.80
N SER A 102 17.89 -12.41 -12.59
CA SER A 102 18.59 -11.76 -13.69
C SER A 102 17.62 -11.08 -14.66
N GLY A 103 17.96 -9.87 -15.08
CA GLY A 103 17.16 -9.09 -16.03
C GLY A 103 15.86 -8.51 -15.46
N CYS A 104 15.56 -8.66 -14.17
CA CYS A 104 14.44 -7.96 -13.53
C CYS A 104 14.54 -6.43 -13.74
N GLN A 105 13.48 -5.83 -14.28
CA GLN A 105 13.45 -4.42 -14.70
C GLN A 105 13.04 -3.48 -13.57
N SER A 106 12.08 -3.89 -12.73
CA SER A 106 11.52 -3.10 -11.62
C SER A 106 10.84 -4.00 -10.59
N GLY A 107 10.36 -3.41 -9.49
CA GLY A 107 9.77 -4.17 -8.38
C GLY A 107 10.84 -4.73 -7.44
N ALA A 108 10.50 -5.79 -6.69
CA ALA A 108 11.37 -6.42 -5.69
C ALA A 108 12.49 -7.30 -6.31
N CYS A 109 13.23 -6.76 -7.29
CA CYS A 109 14.35 -7.45 -7.91
C CYS A 109 15.44 -7.80 -6.87
N CYS A 110 16.10 -8.95 -7.05
CA CYS A 110 17.28 -9.30 -6.26
C CYS A 110 18.41 -8.28 -6.51
N GLU A 111 18.95 -7.72 -5.43
CA GLU A 111 20.18 -6.91 -5.38
C GLU A 111 20.30 -5.81 -6.45
N LYS A 112 19.44 -4.78 -6.36
CA LYS A 112 19.59 -3.58 -7.19
C LYS A 112 20.51 -2.54 -6.56
N ARG A 113 21.62 -2.27 -7.24
CA ARG A 113 22.55 -1.19 -6.91
C ARG A 113 21.96 0.18 -7.26
N CYS A 114 22.22 1.17 -6.44
CA CYS A 114 21.71 2.53 -6.59
C CYS A 114 22.68 3.58 -6.01
N GLY A 115 22.31 4.84 -6.18
CA GLY A 115 23.00 5.97 -5.57
C GLY A 115 24.37 6.22 -6.19
N LYS A 116 25.26 6.89 -5.44
CA LYS A 116 26.60 7.26 -5.92
C LYS A 116 27.44 6.05 -6.34
N GLN A 117 27.19 4.89 -5.75
CA GLN A 117 27.86 3.63 -6.06
C GLN A 117 27.41 2.99 -7.38
N ALA A 118 26.39 3.58 -8.04
CA ALA A 118 25.82 3.12 -9.30
C ALA A 118 25.50 4.32 -10.21
N GLY A 119 26.41 5.30 -10.27
CA GLY A 119 26.27 6.46 -11.17
C GLY A 119 25.05 7.35 -10.90
N GLY A 120 24.54 7.36 -9.66
CA GLY A 120 23.35 8.13 -9.28
C GLY A 120 22.02 7.45 -9.60
N THR A 121 22.03 6.20 -10.05
CA THR A 121 20.80 5.45 -10.39
C THR A 121 19.85 5.39 -9.19
N LYS A 122 18.58 5.74 -9.40
CA LYS A 122 17.53 5.66 -8.37
C LYS A 122 16.89 4.27 -8.35
N CYS A 123 16.30 3.92 -7.22
CA CYS A 123 15.52 2.71 -7.09
C CYS A 123 14.15 2.83 -7.75
N THR A 124 13.66 1.73 -8.31
CA THR A 124 12.29 1.62 -8.83
C THR A 124 11.28 1.55 -7.69
N ASN A 125 9.98 1.74 -8.00
CA ASN A 125 8.88 1.63 -7.03
C ASN A 125 9.05 2.54 -5.78
N ASN A 126 9.83 3.62 -5.90
CA ASN A 126 10.19 4.51 -4.80
C ASN A 126 10.84 3.80 -3.59
N TYR A 127 11.46 2.65 -3.80
CA TYR A 127 12.29 2.04 -2.77
C TYR A 127 13.43 2.97 -2.36
N CYS A 128 13.89 2.78 -1.14
CA CYS A 128 14.96 3.57 -0.58
C CYS A 128 16.29 3.08 -1.10
N CYS A 129 17.15 4.00 -1.51
CA CYS A 129 18.53 3.71 -1.78
C CYS A 129 19.33 3.85 -0.49
N SER A 130 19.79 2.73 0.08
CA SER A 130 20.55 2.73 1.34
C SER A 130 21.84 3.52 1.23
N LYS A 131 22.45 3.86 2.38
CA LYS A 131 23.81 4.45 2.42
C LYS A 131 24.83 3.59 1.67
N GLY A 132 24.65 2.27 1.67
CA GLY A 132 25.50 1.29 0.98
C GLY A 132 25.25 1.21 -0.54
N GLY A 133 24.22 1.88 -1.07
CA GLY A 133 23.92 1.88 -2.50
C GLY A 133 23.13 0.64 -2.93
N TYR A 134 22.20 0.18 -2.10
CA TYR A 134 21.28 -0.91 -2.42
C TYR A 134 19.83 -0.46 -2.25
N CYS A 135 18.95 -0.93 -3.14
CA CYS A 135 17.52 -0.65 -3.08
C CYS A 135 16.81 -1.58 -2.10
N GLY A 136 15.91 -1.03 -1.29
CA GLY A 136 15.06 -1.82 -0.41
C GLY A 136 14.10 -1.00 0.44
N LEU A 137 13.52 -1.66 1.43
CA LEU A 137 12.58 -1.13 2.42
C LEU A 137 13.07 -1.42 3.83
N GLY A 138 12.53 -0.70 4.81
CA GLY A 138 12.94 -0.84 6.22
C GLY A 138 14.05 0.13 6.59
N SER A 139 14.37 0.20 7.88
CA SER A 139 15.31 1.17 8.45
C SER A 139 16.70 1.12 7.83
N ASP A 140 17.19 -0.06 7.44
CA ASP A 140 18.55 -0.22 6.89
C ASP A 140 18.70 0.42 5.50
N TYR A 141 17.59 0.58 4.80
CA TYR A 141 17.54 1.19 3.47
C TYR A 141 17.03 2.63 3.53
N CYS A 142 15.98 2.87 4.31
CA CYS A 142 15.27 4.13 4.38
C CYS A 142 15.76 5.05 5.51
N GLY A 143 16.52 4.55 6.48
CA GLY A 143 16.97 5.32 7.62
C GLY A 143 18.11 6.31 7.29
N THR A 144 18.93 6.60 8.31
CA THR A 144 20.01 7.57 8.20
C THR A 144 20.98 7.23 7.06
N GLY A 145 21.24 8.23 6.20
CA GLY A 145 22.11 8.07 5.04
C GLY A 145 21.45 7.44 3.81
N CYS A 146 20.12 7.26 3.82
CA CYS A 146 19.35 6.98 2.63
C CYS A 146 19.58 8.08 1.56
N GLN A 147 19.95 7.66 0.36
CA GLN A 147 20.41 8.53 -0.73
C GLN A 147 19.26 9.04 -1.62
N SER A 148 18.18 8.26 -1.75
CA SER A 148 17.00 8.60 -2.56
C SER A 148 15.83 7.65 -2.23
N GLY A 149 14.63 7.97 -2.72
CA GLY A 149 13.41 7.20 -2.46
C GLY A 149 12.68 7.68 -1.22
N LYS A 150 11.92 6.80 -0.56
CA LYS A 150 11.15 7.12 0.65
C LYS A 150 11.99 7.09 1.93
N CYS A 151 13.04 7.89 1.97
CA CYS A 151 13.92 7.99 3.13
C CYS A 151 13.16 8.50 4.36
N SER A 152 13.23 7.77 5.47
CA SER A 152 12.62 8.09 6.77
C SER A 152 13.28 9.29 7.46
N GLY A 153 14.48 9.71 7.02
CA GLY A 153 15.26 10.80 7.61
C GLY A 153 15.71 11.90 6.64
N ALA A 154 15.24 11.89 5.39
CA ALA A 154 15.49 13.00 4.45
C ALA A 154 14.32 14.00 4.52
N ALA A 155 14.37 14.87 5.53
CA ALA A 155 13.54 16.05 5.74
C ALA A 155 12.01 15.82 5.86
N ALA A 156 11.48 15.46 7.03
CA ALA A 156 10.93 16.48 7.94
C ALA A 156 12.02 17.29 8.68
N ILE A 157 12.74 18.11 7.92
CA ILE A 157 13.42 19.30 8.41
C ILE A 157 12.79 20.46 7.65
N SER A 158 11.54 20.73 8.01
CA SER A 158 10.85 22.00 7.78
C SER A 158 10.04 22.33 9.02
N ALA A 159 10.71 22.22 10.17
CA ALA A 159 10.38 22.95 11.37
C ALA A 159 11.68 23.62 11.85
N GLU A 160 12.35 24.32 10.94
CA GLU A 160 13.28 25.37 11.32
C GLU A 160 12.44 26.65 11.31
N ILE A 161 12.14 27.18 12.49
CA ILE A 161 12.79 28.42 12.91
C ILE A 161 12.44 29.53 11.90
N PHE A 162 11.22 30.06 12.05
CA PHE A 162 10.97 31.46 11.74
C PHE A 162 11.13 32.20 13.06
N ASP A 163 12.23 32.92 13.18
CA ASP A 163 12.42 33.94 14.19
C ASP A 163 11.30 34.98 14.01
N ASP A 164 10.39 35.10 14.97
CA ASP A 164 9.96 36.44 15.38
C ASP A 164 9.45 36.43 16.81
N GLN A 165 10.06 37.30 17.60
CA GLN A 165 9.72 37.61 18.97
C GLN A 165 8.34 38.27 19.02
N THR A 166 7.29 37.57 19.45
CA THR A 166 6.21 38.27 20.17
C THR A 166 5.32 37.34 21.01
N THR A 167 5.16 37.75 22.27
CA THR A 167 4.10 37.37 23.23
C THR A 167 4.17 35.99 23.89
N LEU A 168 5.14 35.81 24.77
CA LEU A 168 4.85 35.16 26.07
C LEU A 168 5.24 36.13 27.20
N SER A 169 4.39 37.12 27.43
CA SER A 169 4.41 37.91 28.67
C SER A 169 2.99 38.10 29.14
N ASN A 170 2.48 37.13 29.90
CA ASN A 170 1.57 37.47 30.97
C ASN A 170 1.69 36.41 32.07
N GLU A 171 2.65 36.60 32.96
CA GLU A 171 2.33 36.67 34.38
C GLU A 171 3.48 37.37 35.13
N THR A 172 3.21 38.64 35.41
CA THR A 172 3.68 39.43 36.55
C THR A 172 4.15 38.58 37.72
N ILE A 173 5.44 38.66 38.08
CA ILE A 173 5.84 38.78 39.49
C ILE A 173 6.94 39.83 39.62
N ILE A 174 6.60 40.84 40.41
CA ILE A 174 7.39 41.99 40.83
C ILE A 174 8.40 41.51 41.89
N ALA A 175 9.68 41.82 41.72
CA ALA A 175 10.64 42.02 42.82
C ALA A 175 11.92 42.71 42.33
N LEU A 176 12.03 44.02 42.58
CA LEU A 176 13.31 44.69 42.89
C LEU A 176 13.75 44.24 44.30
N PRO A 177 15.06 44.18 44.67
CA PRO A 177 15.89 45.39 44.71
C PRO A 177 17.42 45.25 44.47
N SER A 178 18.05 46.41 44.31
CA SER A 178 19.40 46.85 44.71
C SER A 178 20.65 46.08 44.26
N ALA A 179 21.57 46.75 43.57
CA ALA A 179 22.78 47.34 44.18
C ALA A 179 23.78 47.81 43.09
N GLU A 180 24.30 49.03 43.33
CA GLU A 180 25.52 49.68 42.78
C GLU A 180 25.53 50.17 41.33
#